data_AF-A0A0P7V5E8-F1
#
_entry.id   AF-A0A0P7V5E8-F1
#
_cell.length_a   1.000
_cell.length_b   1.000
_cell.length_c   1.000
_cell.angle_alpha   90.00
_cell.angle_beta   90.00
_cell.angle_gamma   90.00
#
_symmetry.space_group_name_H-M   'P 1'
#
loop_
_entity.id
_entity.type
_entity.pdbx_description
1 polymer ?
#
loop_
_entity_poly.entity_id
_entity_poly.type
_entity_poly.pdbx_seq_one_letter_code
_entity_poly.pdbx_strand_id
1 'polypeptide(L)' 'MELDAQEYDFVVLPNAFMIHMPHAPSFDISKFRSSSSYRHCLTTLKEEFHQDLSRKYGAAALKYLTAERNI' A
#
# COMPACT_ATOMS: atom_id res chain seq x y z
N MET A 1 2.06 1.03 -6.48
CA MET A 1 3.52 0.78 -6.45
C MET A 1 3.92 -0.18 -7.56
N GLU A 2 3.43 -1.42 -7.61
CA GLU A 2 3.86 -2.36 -8.65
C GLU A 2 3.46 -1.94 -10.07
N LEU A 3 2.25 -1.40 -10.28
CA LEU A 3 1.83 -0.89 -11.60
C LEU A 3 2.69 0.31 -12.06
N ASP A 4 3.00 1.25 -11.17
CA ASP A 4 3.91 2.37 -11.48
C ASP A 4 5.33 1.86 -11.78
N ALA A 5 5.81 0.84 -11.06
CA ALA A 5 7.11 0.21 -11.32
C ALA A 5 7.16 -0.55 -12.67
N GLN A 6 6.01 -0.88 -13.25
CA GLN A 6 5.86 -1.44 -14.59
C GLN A 6 5.58 -0.36 -15.66
N GLU A 7 5.73 0.93 -15.32
CA GLU A 7 5.51 2.08 -16.20
C GLU A 7 4.08 2.22 -16.72
N TYR A 8 3.07 1.74 -15.98
CA TYR A 8 1.68 2.06 -16.28
C TYR A 8 1.32 3.47 -15.80
N ASP A 9 0.56 4.17 -16.64
CA ASP A 9 0.05 5.51 -16.32
C ASP A 9 -1.17 5.46 -15.39
N PHE A 10 -1.13 6.28 -14.33
CA PHE A 10 -2.30 6.53 -13.49
C PHE A 10 -3.14 7.66 -14.10
N VAL A 11 -4.26 7.30 -14.73
CA VAL A 11 -5.16 8.25 -15.39
C VAL A 11 -6.46 8.39 -14.60
N VAL A 12 -6.77 9.62 -14.16
CA VAL A 12 -8.06 9.95 -13.54
C VAL A 12 -9.06 10.31 -14.65
N LEU A 13 -10.13 9.55 -14.77
CA LEU A 13 -11.16 9.78 -15.78
C LEU A 13 -12.28 10.68 -15.21
N PRO A 14 -12.65 11.79 -15.88
CA PRO A 14 -13.59 12.77 -15.34
C PRO A 14 -15.02 12.24 -15.15
N ASN A 15 -15.37 11.13 -15.80
CA ASN A 15 -16.71 10.52 -15.76
C ASN A 15 -16.70 9.09 -15.19
N ALA A 16 -15.60 8.67 -14.56
CA ALA A 16 -15.55 7.41 -13.82
C ALA A 16 -15.75 7.71 -12.34
N PHE A 17 -16.76 7.08 -11.74
CA PHE A 17 -17.01 7.18 -10.31
C PHE A 17 -17.23 5.80 -9.71
N MET A 18 -16.88 5.67 -8.44
CA MET A 18 -17.18 4.48 -7.64
C MET A 18 -18.19 4.87 -6.58
N ILE A 19 -19.28 4.11 -6.48
CA ILE A 19 -20.22 4.23 -5.37
C ILE A 19 -19.71 3.32 -4.26
N HIS A 20 -19.19 3.91 -3.18
CA HIS A 20 -18.85 3.15 -2.00
C HIS A 20 -20.14 2.79 -1.24
N MET A 21 -20.46 1.50 -1.22
CA MET A 21 -21.60 1.00 -0.46
C MET A 21 -21.22 0.87 1.02
N PRO A 22 -22.02 1.43 1.95
CA PRO A 22 -21.80 1.23 3.37
C PRO A 22 -21.75 -0.27 3.70
N HIS A 23 -20.67 -0.70 4.34
CA HIS A 23 -20.51 -2.06 4.80
C HIS A 23 -19.95 -2.07 6.22
N ALA A 24 -20.13 -3.19 6.92
CA ALA A 24 -19.54 -3.36 8.24
C ALA A 24 -18.00 -3.26 8.16
N PRO A 25 -17.32 -2.73 9.18
CA PRO A 25 -15.87 -2.73 9.23
C PRO A 25 -15.32 -4.17 9.15
N SER A 26 -14.20 -4.35 8.44
CA SER A 26 -13.54 -5.65 8.35
C SER A 26 -13.03 -6.12 9.72
N PHE A 27 -12.87 -7.43 9.90
CA PHE A 27 -12.26 -7.96 11.12
C PHE A 27 -10.84 -7.41 11.33
N ASP A 28 -10.08 -7.25 10.24
CA ASP A 28 -8.72 -6.73 10.26
C ASP A 28 -8.65 -5.29 10.78
N ILE A 29 -9.63 -4.42 10.49
CA ILE A 29 -9.61 -3.06 11.02
C ILE A 29 -9.81 -3.05 12.55
N SER A 30 -10.61 -4.00 13.07
CA SER A 30 -10.81 -4.15 14.50
C SER A 30 -9.51 -4.61 15.17
N LYS A 31 -8.83 -5.61 14.58
CA LYS A 31 -7.52 -6.08 15.05
C LYS A 31 -6.43 -5.02 14.95
N PHE A 32 -6.35 -4.30 13.84
CA PHE A 32 -5.43 -3.19 13.67
C PHE A 32 -5.58 -2.12 14.75
N ARG A 33 -6.82 -1.76 15.11
CA ARG A 33 -7.10 -0.76 16.14
C ARG A 33 -6.79 -1.28 17.55
N SER A 34 -7.11 -2.54 17.83
CA SER A 34 -7.04 -3.11 19.18
C SER A 34 -5.70 -3.77 19.55
N SER A 35 -4.89 -4.21 18.58
CA SER A 35 -3.69 -5.01 18.84
C SER A 35 -2.42 -4.34 18.30
N SER A 36 -1.49 -4.04 19.21
CA SER A 36 -0.15 -3.56 18.84
C SER A 36 0.65 -4.60 18.08
N SER A 37 0.59 -5.87 18.48
CA SER A 37 1.28 -6.98 17.80
C SER A 37 0.79 -7.12 16.36
N TYR A 38 -0.51 -7.01 16.11
CA TYR A 38 -1.05 -7.06 14.76
C TYR A 38 -0.53 -5.91 13.89
N ARG A 39 -0.48 -4.69 14.43
CA ARG A 39 0.13 -3.55 13.72
C ARG A 39 1.60 -3.79 13.41
N HIS A 40 2.35 -4.34 14.37
CA HIS A 40 3.77 -4.66 14.16
C HIS A 40 3.95 -5.67 13.03
N CYS A 41 3.19 -6.77 13.02
CA CYS A 41 3.23 -7.74 11.93
C CYS A 41 2.91 -7.11 10.56
N LEU A 42 1.89 -6.24 10.48
CA LEU A 42 1.57 -5.54 9.23
C LEU A 42 2.68 -4.60 8.78
N THR A 43 3.36 -3.91 9.69
CA THR A 43 4.54 -3.10 9.36
C THR A 43 5.64 -3.98 8.78
N THR A 44 5.94 -5.12 9.40
CA THR A 44 6.95 -6.06 8.87
C THR A 44 6.58 -6.57 7.49
N LEU A 45 5.33 -7.00 7.28
CA LEU A 45 4.86 -7.46 5.96
C LEU A 45 4.97 -6.37 4.88
N LYS A 46 4.69 -5.12 5.26
CA LYS A 46 4.83 -3.97 4.36
C LYS A 46 6.30 -3.73 3.99
N GLU A 47 7.22 -3.82 4.95
CA GLU A 47 8.65 -3.71 4.70
C GLU A 47 9.17 -4.83 3.79
N GLU A 48 8.75 -6.07 4.02
CA GLU A 48 9.10 -7.21 3.15
C GLU A 48 8.59 -7.00 1.73
N PHE A 49 7.33 -6.57 1.56
CA PHE A 49 6.77 -6.26 0.25
C PHE A 49 7.58 -5.18 -0.48
N HIS A 50 8.01 -4.14 0.22
CA HIS A 50 8.86 -3.10 -0.36
C HIS A 50 10.23 -3.63 -0.79
N GLN A 51 10.86 -4.49 0.02
CA GLN A 51 12.12 -5.14 -0.33
C GLN A 51 11.98 -6.02 -1.58
N ASP A 52 10.90 -6.79 -1.67
CA ASP A 52 10.63 -7.66 -2.81
C ASP A 52 10.38 -6.87 -4.09
N LEU A 53 9.61 -5.78 -4.02
CA LEU A 53 9.47 -4.86 -5.16
C LEU A 53 10.81 -4.27 -5.59
N SER A 54 11.67 -3.90 -4.63
CA SER A 54 13.00 -3.36 -4.92
C SER A 54 13.91 -4.39 -5.59
N ARG A 55 13.83 -5.67 -5.17
CA ARG A 55 14.56 -6.77 -5.81
C ARG A 55 14.06 -7.02 -7.24
N LYS A 56 12.76 -6.90 -7.48
CA LYS A 56 12.12 -7.21 -8.76
C LYS A 56 12.28 -6.10 -9.80
N TYR A 57 12.16 -4.84 -9.39
CA TYR A 57 12.10 -3.68 -10.29
C TYR A 57 13.23 -2.67 -10.09
N GLY A 58 14.15 -2.92 -9.16
CA GLY A 58 15.31 -2.06 -8.90
C GLY A 58 14.91 -0.64 -8.48
N ALA A 59 15.62 0.35 -9.02
CA ALA A 59 15.44 1.76 -8.64
C ALA A 59 14.03 2.30 -8.90
N ALA A 60 13.28 1.73 -9.86
CA ALA A 60 11.91 2.14 -10.16
C ALA A 60 10.96 1.94 -8.97
N ALA A 61 11.18 0.89 -8.16
CA ALA A 61 10.38 0.63 -6.96
C ALA A 61 10.74 1.54 -5.77
N LEU A 62 11.92 2.19 -5.78
CA LEU A 62 12.41 2.98 -4.65
C LEU A 62 11.78 4.38 -4.53
N LYS A 63 11.10 4.86 -5.58
CA LYS A 63 10.44 6.17 -5.65
C LYS A 63 9.53 6.48 -4.45
N TYR A 64 8.93 5.44 -3.85
CA TYR A 64 7.96 5.58 -2.77
C TYR A 64 8.55 5.32 -1.38
N LEU A 65 9.74 4.71 -1.28
CA LEU A 65 10.35 4.38 0.01
C LEU A 65 10.97 5.60 0.71
N THR A 66 11.44 6.57 -0.07
CA THR A 66 11.97 7.83 0.45
C THR A 66 10.89 8.74 1.04
N ALA A 67 9.63 8.60 0.61
CA ALA A 67 8.51 9.41 1.10
C ALA A 67 8.06 9.03 2.52
N GLU A 68 8.16 7.75 2.91
CA GLU A 68 7.72 7.28 4.23
C GLU A 68 8.69 7.60 5.37
N ARG A 69 9.95 7.93 5.07
CA ARG A 69 10.98 8.22 6.08
C ARG A 69 10.91 9.62 6.68
N ASN A 70 10.05 10.49 6.14
CA ASN A 70 9.95 11.91 6.50
C ASN A 70 8.68 12.27 7.29
N ILE A 71 7.98 11.28 7.86
CA ILE A 71 6.80 11.47 8.73
C ILE A 71 7.08 10.85 10.09
#